data_AF-A0A094SET7-F1
#
_entry.id   AF-A0A094SET7-F1
#
_cell.length_a   1.000
_cell.length_b   1.000
_cell.length_c   1.000
_cell.angle_alpha   90.00
_cell.angle_beta   90.00
_cell.angle_gamma   90.00
#
_symmetry.space_group_name_H-M   'P 1'
#
loop_
_entity.id
_entity.type
_entity.pdbx_description
1 polymer ?
#
loop_
_entity_poly.entity_id
_entity_poly.type
_entity_poly.pdbx_seq_one_letter_code
_entity_poly.pdbx_strand_id
1 'polypeptide(L)'
;KASYLAMLAGADFIKTSTGKVTPAATPPVVLVMLEAVRDFYDLTKVRIGVKPAGGIRTTKDAIKQLVLVNETAGPEWLNPSLFRIGASALLNDLLLQRMKMSDGYYASPNYVTID
;
A
#
# COMPACT_ATOMS: atom_id res chain seq x y z
N LYS A 1 2.94 -8.72 16.42
CA LYS A 1 3.40 -10.12 16.61
C LYS A 1 3.55 -10.88 15.30
N ALA A 2 2.47 -11.10 14.53
CA ALA A 2 2.54 -11.84 13.25
C ALA A 2 3.58 -11.28 12.27
N SER A 3 3.63 -9.96 12.07
CA SER A 3 4.64 -9.30 11.22
C SER A 3 6.07 -9.64 11.64
N TYR A 4 6.35 -9.59 12.94
CA TYR A 4 7.69 -9.83 13.48
C TYR A 4 8.15 -11.28 13.28
N LEU A 5 7.23 -12.25 13.47
CA LEU A 5 7.52 -13.66 13.19
C LEU A 5 7.84 -13.90 11.71
N ALA A 6 7.10 -13.27 10.80
CA ALA A 6 7.36 -13.38 9.36
C ALA A 6 8.74 -12.79 8.99
N MET A 7 9.10 -11.64 9.55
CA MET A 7 10.41 -11.01 9.32
C MET A 7 11.56 -11.84 9.88
N LEU A 8 11.43 -12.39 11.10
CA LEU A 8 12.43 -13.30 11.67
C LEU A 8 12.59 -14.59 10.86
N ALA A 9 11.53 -15.05 10.20
CA ALA A 9 11.57 -16.19 9.30
C ALA A 9 12.15 -15.87 7.90
N GLY A 10 12.58 -14.63 7.66
CA GLY A 10 13.23 -14.23 6.41
C GLY A 10 12.29 -13.73 5.31
N ALA A 11 11.09 -13.24 5.64
CA ALA A 11 10.19 -12.67 4.63
C ALA A 11 10.70 -11.34 4.08
N ASP A 12 10.78 -11.19 2.75
CA ASP A 12 11.14 -9.91 2.11
C ASP A 12 10.03 -8.86 2.19
N PHE A 13 8.77 -9.30 2.29
CA PHE A 13 7.59 -8.46 2.40
C PHE A 13 6.60 -9.04 3.41
N ILE A 14 5.96 -8.15 4.16
CA ILE A 14 4.76 -8.47 4.95
C ILE A 14 3.52 -7.88 4.28
N LYS A 15 2.45 -8.68 4.17
CA LYS A 15 1.20 -8.34 3.47
C LYS A 15 0.02 -8.35 4.44
N THR A 16 -0.86 -7.34 4.36
CA THR A 16 -1.99 -7.20 5.33
C THR A 16 -3.05 -8.29 5.18
N SER A 17 -3.52 -8.57 3.96
CA SER A 17 -4.61 -9.50 3.71
C SER A 17 -4.48 -10.22 2.37
N THR A 18 -5.29 -11.26 2.14
CA THR A 18 -5.39 -11.95 0.85
C THR A 18 -6.16 -11.14 -0.20
N GLY A 19 -6.89 -10.09 0.21
CA GLY A 19 -7.82 -9.36 -0.64
C GLY A 19 -9.17 -10.07 -0.85
N LYS A 20 -9.44 -11.15 -0.10
CA LYS A 20 -10.67 -11.94 -0.19
C LYS A 20 -11.54 -11.87 1.08
N VAL A 21 -11.11 -11.13 2.10
CA VAL A 21 -11.78 -11.02 3.40
C VAL A 21 -11.99 -9.57 3.78
N THR A 22 -13.06 -9.29 4.54
CA THR A 22 -13.43 -7.96 5.03
C THR A 22 -13.50 -7.99 6.56
N PRO A 23 -12.88 -7.03 7.29
CA PRO A 23 -12.10 -5.91 6.76
C PRO A 23 -10.70 -6.32 6.27
N ALA A 24 -10.23 -5.66 5.21
CA ALA A 24 -8.92 -5.91 4.58
C ALA A 24 -7.83 -4.96 5.14
N ALA A 25 -7.15 -4.17 4.30
CA ALA A 25 -6.13 -3.21 4.74
C ALA A 25 -6.79 -1.95 5.35
N THR A 26 -7.05 -1.96 6.65
CA THR A 26 -7.45 -0.75 7.37
C THR A 26 -6.24 0.10 7.75
N PRO A 27 -6.37 1.44 7.88
CA PRO A 27 -5.25 2.29 8.27
C PRO A 27 -4.54 1.87 9.57
N PRO A 28 -5.25 1.49 10.65
CA PRO A 28 -4.58 1.04 11.88
C PRO A 28 -3.74 -0.24 11.69
N VAL A 29 -4.19 -1.17 10.85
CA VAL A 29 -3.43 -2.41 10.56
C VAL A 29 -2.16 -2.08 9.76
N VAL A 30 -2.27 -1.20 8.77
CA VAL A 30 -1.10 -0.77 8.00
C VAL A 30 -0.11 -0.02 8.88
N LEU A 31 -0.57 0.86 9.77
CA LEU A 31 0.28 1.60 10.71
C LEU A 31 1.11 0.64 11.57
N VAL A 32 0.47 -0.34 12.23
CA VAL A 32 1.17 -1.32 13.06
C VAL A 32 2.18 -2.15 12.27
N MET A 33 1.91 -2.44 11.00
CA MET A 33 2.87 -3.13 10.13
C MET A 33 4.05 -2.25 9.73
N LEU A 34 3.84 -0.96 9.51
CA LEU A 34 4.89 0.01 9.21
C LEU A 34 5.80 0.25 10.42
N GLU A 35 5.22 0.40 11.61
CA GLU A 35 5.98 0.47 12.86
C GLU A 35 6.82 -0.80 13.04
N ALA A 36 6.25 -1.98 12.77
CA ALA A 36 6.99 -3.22 12.89
C ALA A 36 8.22 -3.30 11.96
N VAL A 37 8.11 -2.91 10.68
CA VAL A 37 9.27 -2.94 9.77
C VAL A 37 10.31 -1.87 10.10
N ARG A 38 9.88 -0.70 10.61
CA ARG A 38 10.79 0.34 11.10
C ARG A 38 11.59 -0.18 12.28
N ASP A 39 10.90 -0.67 13.31
CA ASP A 39 11.53 -1.15 14.54
C ASP A 39 12.43 -2.36 14.26
N PHE A 40 12.04 -3.23 13.32
CA PHE A 40 12.87 -4.35 12.87
C PHE A 40 14.15 -3.87 12.15
N TYR A 41 14.05 -2.86 11.29
CA TYR A 41 15.22 -2.26 10.66
C TYR A 41 16.13 -1.60 11.69
N ASP A 42 15.58 -0.92 12.70
CA ASP A 42 16.39 -0.28 13.75
C ASP A 42 17.25 -1.30 14.49
N LEU A 43 16.70 -2.49 14.75
CA LEU A 43 17.37 -3.59 15.45
C LEU A 43 18.34 -4.39 14.56
N THR A 44 18.00 -4.63 13.29
CA THR A 44 18.70 -5.61 12.44
C THR A 44 19.46 -5.00 11.27
N LYS A 45 19.14 -3.76 10.92
CA LYS A 45 19.56 -3.07 9.69
C LYS A 45 19.11 -3.76 8.39
N VAL A 46 18.16 -4.68 8.48
CA VAL A 46 17.51 -5.31 7.33
C VAL A 46 16.18 -4.61 7.06
N ARG A 47 16.00 -4.09 5.84
CA ARG A 47 14.74 -3.46 5.44
C ARG A 47 13.78 -4.51 4.88
N ILE A 48 12.55 -4.51 5.39
CA ILE A 48 11.48 -5.39 4.93
C ILE A 48 10.37 -4.55 4.31
N GLY A 49 9.84 -5.00 3.18
CA GLY A 49 8.78 -4.32 2.47
C GLY A 49 7.39 -4.51 3.10
N VAL A 50 6.50 -3.56 2.87
CA VAL A 50 5.09 -3.64 3.30
C VAL A 50 4.17 -3.62 2.08
N LYS A 51 3.19 -4.52 2.06
CA LYS A 51 2.16 -4.59 1.02
C LYS A 51 0.75 -4.54 1.60
N PRO A 52 0.16 -3.34 1.78
CA PRO A 52 -1.27 -3.22 2.06
C PRO A 52 -2.08 -3.79 0.89
N ALA A 53 -2.98 -4.71 1.18
CA ALA A 53 -3.81 -5.36 0.18
C ALA A 53 -5.29 -5.42 0.58
N GLY A 54 -6.15 -5.09 -0.38
CA GLY A 54 -7.62 -5.10 -0.24
C GLY A 54 -8.17 -3.83 0.41
N GLY A 55 -9.28 -3.31 -0.12
CA GLY A 55 -9.97 -2.13 0.40
C GLY A 55 -9.44 -0.78 -0.11
N ILE A 56 -8.28 -0.74 -0.79
CA ILE A 56 -7.74 0.48 -1.41
C ILE A 56 -8.30 0.59 -2.83
N ARG A 57 -9.29 1.45 -3.03
CA ARG A 57 -10.06 1.54 -4.29
C ARG A 57 -9.86 2.84 -5.05
N THR A 58 -9.44 3.91 -4.37
CA THR A 58 -9.31 5.24 -4.97
C THR A 58 -7.90 5.78 -4.85
N THR A 59 -7.53 6.68 -5.75
CA THR A 59 -6.27 7.44 -5.76
C THR A 59 -6.09 8.18 -4.44
N LYS A 60 -7.18 8.73 -3.88
CA LYS A 60 -7.15 9.38 -2.56
C LYS A 60 -6.80 8.38 -1.45
N ASP A 61 -7.31 7.15 -1.50
CA ASP A 61 -6.91 6.13 -0.53
C ASP A 61 -5.46 5.72 -0.70
N ALA A 62 -4.98 5.59 -1.95
CA ALA A 62 -3.57 5.33 -2.21
C ALA A 62 -2.66 6.43 -1.65
N ILE A 63 -3.03 7.71 -1.82
CA ILE A 63 -2.30 8.85 -1.22
C ILE A 63 -2.23 8.73 0.30
N LYS A 64 -3.35 8.40 0.98
CA LYS A 64 -3.33 8.18 2.44
C LYS A 64 -2.32 7.10 2.85
N GLN A 65 -2.18 6.04 2.06
CA GLN A 65 -1.17 5.00 2.32
C GLN A 65 0.25 5.53 2.17
N LEU A 66 0.52 6.32 1.12
CA LEU A 66 1.83 6.93 0.91
C LEU A 66 2.21 7.90 2.03
N VAL A 67 1.25 8.70 2.50
CA VAL A 67 1.46 9.56 3.68
C VAL A 67 1.79 8.70 4.90
N LEU A 68 1.00 7.65 5.17
CA LEU A 68 1.24 6.77 6.32
C LEU A 68 2.64 6.14 6.29
N VAL A 69 3.11 5.71 5.12
CA VAL A 69 4.48 5.19 4.94
C VAL A 69 5.52 6.27 5.26
N ASN A 70 5.38 7.47 4.67
CA ASN A 70 6.32 8.57 4.87
C ASN A 70 6.44 8.97 6.34
N GLU A 71 5.31 9.14 7.02
CA GLU A 71 5.27 9.61 8.40
C GLU A 71 5.69 8.54 9.41
N THR A 72 5.57 7.25 9.05
CA THR A 72 5.81 6.14 9.99
C THR A 72 7.18 5.49 9.81
N ALA A 73 7.50 5.03 8.59
CA ALA A 73 8.72 4.29 8.27
C ALA A 73 9.78 5.18 7.58
N GLY A 74 9.35 6.31 7.02
CA GLY A 74 10.23 7.27 6.37
C GLY A 74 10.29 7.13 4.84
N PRO A 75 10.92 8.11 4.17
CA PRO A 75 10.95 8.21 2.71
C PRO A 75 11.68 7.05 2.04
N GLU A 76 12.61 6.39 2.73
CA GLU A 76 13.33 5.22 2.22
C GLU A 76 12.38 4.07 1.85
N TRP A 77 11.22 3.95 2.50
CA TRP A 77 10.21 2.94 2.15
C TRP A 77 9.34 3.33 0.94
N LEU A 78 9.39 4.57 0.45
CA LEU A 78 8.61 5.04 -0.70
C LEU A 78 9.23 4.62 -2.05
N ASN A 79 9.56 3.33 -2.18
CA ASN A 79 10.05 2.77 -3.43
C ASN A 79 9.44 1.38 -3.70
N PRO A 80 9.40 0.91 -4.96
CA PRO A 80 8.73 -0.34 -5.33
C PRO A 80 9.31 -1.63 -4.71
N SER A 81 10.53 -1.56 -4.17
CA SER A 81 11.19 -2.68 -3.48
C SER A 81 10.83 -2.76 -2.00
N LEU A 82 10.23 -1.71 -1.42
CA LEU A 82 9.86 -1.66 0.00
C LEU A 82 8.40 -1.32 0.25
N PHE A 83 7.67 -0.81 -0.75
CA PHE A 83 6.26 -0.55 -0.62
C PHE A 83 5.50 -0.88 -1.89
N ARG A 84 4.39 -1.61 -1.74
CA ARG A 84 3.48 -1.93 -2.84
C ARG A 84 2.03 -1.87 -2.38
N ILE A 85 1.15 -1.42 -3.27
CA ILE A 85 -0.30 -1.48 -3.05
C ILE A 85 -0.86 -2.71 -3.76
N GLY A 86 -1.48 -3.61 -3.01
CA GLY A 86 -2.24 -4.74 -3.55
C GLY A 86 -3.68 -4.34 -3.85
N ALA A 87 -3.97 -3.97 -5.10
CA ALA A 87 -5.30 -3.56 -5.53
C ALA A 87 -5.61 -4.06 -6.96
N SER A 88 -6.90 -4.15 -7.26
CA SER A 88 -7.43 -4.33 -8.63
C SER A 88 -8.14 -3.04 -9.06
N ALA A 89 -9.27 -2.73 -8.41
CA ALA A 89 -10.12 -1.57 -8.74
C ALA A 89 -9.42 -0.20 -8.68
N LEU A 90 -8.29 -0.08 -7.97
CA LEU A 90 -7.52 1.16 -7.88
C LEU A 90 -6.97 1.62 -9.24
N LEU A 91 -6.63 0.69 -10.13
CA LEU A 91 -6.02 1.03 -11.42
C LEU A 91 -6.93 1.94 -12.25
N ASN A 92 -8.22 1.61 -12.31
CA ASN A 92 -9.19 2.38 -13.07
C ASN A 92 -9.34 3.80 -12.53
N ASP A 93 -9.41 3.98 -11.20
CA ASP A 93 -9.49 5.32 -10.63
C ASP A 93 -8.20 6.13 -10.92
N LEU A 94 -7.02 5.50 -10.82
CA LEU A 94 -5.75 6.15 -11.17
C LEU A 94 -5.73 6.63 -12.63
N LEU A 95 -6.21 5.81 -13.57
CA LEU A 95 -6.31 6.17 -14.98
C LEU A 95 -7.25 7.37 -15.18
N LEU A 96 -8.43 7.36 -14.54
CA LEU A 96 -9.39 8.46 -14.63
C LEU A 96 -8.82 9.76 -14.04
N GLN A 97 -8.13 9.71 -12.89
CA GLN A 97 -7.49 10.90 -12.32
C GLN A 97 -6.38 11.44 -13.25
N ARG A 98 -5.59 10.56 -13.87
CA ARG A 98 -4.55 10.97 -14.84
C ARG A 98 -5.14 11.58 -16.11
N MET A 99 -6.20 11.00 -16.66
CA MET A 99 -6.93 11.59 -17.80
C MET A 99 -7.46 12.97 -17.44
N LYS A 100 -8.08 13.12 -16.26
CA LYS A 100 -8.56 14.43 -15.80
C LYS A 100 -7.45 15.48 -15.71
N MET A 101 -6.26 15.10 -15.25
CA MET A 101 -5.11 16.00 -15.18
C MET A 101 -4.54 16.37 -16.56
N SER A 102 -4.62 15.46 -17.53
CA SER A 102 -4.18 15.67 -18.91
C SER A 102 -5.17 16.54 -19.70
N ASP A 103 -6.45 16.18 -19.65
CA ASP A 103 -7.45 16.67 -20.60
C ASP A 103 -8.29 17.82 -20.00
N GLY A 104 -8.22 18.01 -18.68
CA GLY A 104 -8.92 19.09 -17.97
C GLY A 104 -10.41 18.82 -17.69
N TYR A 105 -10.98 17.69 -18.13
CA TYR A 105 -12.37 17.29 -17.87
C TYR A 105 -12.48 15.85 -17.33
N TYR A 106 -13.61 15.52 -16.71
CA TYR A 106 -13.82 14.17 -16.16
C TYR A 106 -14.18 13.20 -17.29
N ALA A 107 -13.41 12.12 -17.43
CA ALA A 107 -13.70 11.06 -18.38
C ALA A 107 -14.78 10.11 -17.84
N SER A 108 -15.54 9.51 -18.75
CA SER A 108 -16.46 8.42 -18.41
C SER A 108 -15.68 7.17 -17.98
N PRO A 109 -16.16 6.41 -16.98
CA PRO A 109 -15.61 5.09 -16.65
C PRO A 109 -15.55 4.12 -17.85
N ASN A 110 -16.33 4.34 -18.90
CA ASN A 110 -16.32 3.53 -20.12
C ASN A 110 -15.01 3.61 -20.92
N TYR A 111 -14.13 4.59 -20.62
CA TYR A 111 -12.83 4.73 -21.28
C TYR A 111 -11.70 3.94 -20.60
N VAL A 112 -11.99 3.27 -19.49
CA VAL A 112 -11.05 2.40 -18.78
C VAL A 112 -11.61 0.98 -18.69
N THR A 113 -10.75 0.00 -18.47
CA THR A 113 -11.12 -1.42 -18.42
C THR A 113 -12.20 -1.68 -17.37
N ILE A 114 -13.13 -2.58 -17.67
CA ILE A 114 -14.09 -3.08 -16.68
C ILE A 114 -13.43 -4.27 -15.99
N ASP A 115 -13.04 -4.09 -14.73
CA ASP A 115 -12.59 -5.16 -13.83
C ASP A 115 -13.78 -5.95 -13.26
#